data_AF-A0A4Q5WR09-F1
#
_entry.id   AF-A0A4Q5WR09-F1
#
_cell.length_a   1.000
_cell.length_b   1.000
_cell.length_c   1.000
_cell.angle_alpha   90.00
_cell.angle_beta   90.00
_cell.angle_gamma   90.00
#
_symmetry.space_group_name_H-M   'P 1'
#
loop_
_entity.id
_entity.type
_entity.pdbx_description
1 polymer ?
#
loop_
_entity_poly.entity_id
_entity_poly.type
_entity_poly.pdbx_seq_one_letter_code
_entity_poly.pdbx_strand_id
1 'polypeptide(L)'
;MKHAAAILLAGLALAACSDQKSTGAQKEAATATAAADDHQHTYRCPMHPEVTGKEGDSCPKCGMKLEHSDTAPDAGGSYFMQFATAPVTITPGKEVTLSLTPRKKGADSEQVALDLEHEKKIHLILVSDDLSWFDHIHPEYSTSGAYTVPARFPSAGKFKAFADYKPSGGSHVVDKIDIDVPGTAPAAKTFTTAKLSGTSGAYSFELLPEGGTFVTGTPLHIRGIVKQNGKEIDAASLDNYLGAKAHFVLIGVNEKEYLHVHPEVEGGKFDLHTTIEKPGTYRGWVQFNAAGSIHTIDFTWIVEKGTGQAAPAGHDAGAAHNH
;
A
#
# COMPACT_ATOMS: atom_id res chain seq x y z
N MET A 1 -8.74 32.08 -56.56
CA MET A 1 -8.58 31.31 -57.82
C MET A 1 -8.11 29.92 -57.35
N LYS A 2 -8.88 28.82 -57.30
CA LYS A 2 -9.86 28.17 -58.21
C LYS A 2 -9.24 27.63 -59.52
N HIS A 3 -9.06 26.30 -59.59
CA HIS A 3 -8.86 25.35 -60.74
C HIS A 3 -8.29 24.04 -60.14
N ALA A 4 -8.62 22.77 -60.45
CA ALA A 4 -9.61 22.08 -61.31
C ALA A 4 -9.48 22.23 -62.84
N ALA A 5 -9.55 21.19 -63.69
CA ALA A 5 -9.60 19.71 -63.55
C ALA A 5 -9.27 19.08 -64.97
N ALA A 6 -9.39 17.79 -65.34
CA ALA A 6 -9.94 16.56 -64.71
C ALA A 6 -9.40 15.25 -65.35
N ILE A 7 -9.39 14.16 -64.57
CA ILE A 7 -9.91 12.78 -64.84
C ILE A 7 -9.94 12.23 -66.30
N LEU A 8 -9.38 11.03 -66.49
CA LEU A 8 -9.79 9.90 -67.38
C LEU A 8 -8.97 8.65 -66.94
N LEU A 9 -9.45 7.40 -66.72
CA LEU A 9 -10.43 6.49 -67.36
C LEU A 9 -10.02 6.03 -68.77
N ALA A 10 -10.05 4.74 -69.17
CA ALA A 10 -10.34 3.48 -68.45
C ALA A 10 -9.76 2.27 -69.25
N GLY A 11 -9.87 1.02 -68.73
CA GLY A 11 -9.57 -0.19 -69.51
C GLY A 11 -9.82 -1.50 -68.74
N LEU A 12 -10.81 -2.29 -69.16
CA LEU A 12 -11.19 -3.58 -68.54
C LEU A 12 -11.18 -4.70 -69.59
N ALA A 13 -10.84 -5.94 -69.18
CA ALA A 13 -10.99 -7.15 -69.98
C ALA A 13 -11.35 -8.35 -69.07
N LEU A 14 -11.95 -9.41 -69.63
CA LEU A 14 -12.71 -10.43 -68.90
C LEU A 14 -12.51 -11.86 -69.45
N ALA A 15 -12.97 -12.84 -68.65
CA ALA A 15 -13.15 -14.28 -68.96
C ALA A 15 -11.85 -15.13 -68.99
N ALA A 16 -11.89 -16.47 -68.84
CA ALA A 16 -13.04 -17.39 -68.75
C ALA A 16 -12.83 -18.54 -67.73
N CYS A 17 -13.89 -19.33 -67.46
CA CYS A 17 -13.88 -20.49 -66.55
C CYS A 17 -13.68 -21.82 -67.29
N SER A 18 -13.28 -22.88 -66.57
CA SER A 18 -13.61 -24.27 -66.91
C SER A 18 -13.56 -25.17 -65.68
N ASP A 19 -14.51 -26.10 -65.56
CA ASP A 19 -14.53 -27.18 -64.57
C ASP A 19 -13.44 -28.23 -64.81
N GLN A 20 -12.99 -28.88 -63.73
CA GLN A 20 -12.69 -30.31 -63.78
C GLN A 20 -12.98 -30.99 -62.43
N LYS A 21 -13.48 -32.22 -62.48
CA LYS A 21 -14.15 -32.91 -61.37
C LYS A 21 -13.54 -34.30 -61.15
N SER A 22 -13.00 -34.55 -59.95
CA SER A 22 -12.61 -35.89 -59.50
C SER A 22 -12.97 -36.09 -58.03
N THR A 23 -13.19 -37.35 -57.64
CA THR A 23 -13.76 -37.75 -56.36
C THR A 23 -12.71 -38.35 -55.43
N GLY A 24 -12.71 -37.94 -54.15
CA GLY A 24 -11.92 -38.58 -53.11
C GLY A 24 -12.33 -38.08 -51.73
N ALA A 25 -13.03 -38.91 -50.95
CA ALA A 25 -13.44 -38.54 -49.60
C ALA A 25 -12.46 -39.09 -48.57
N GLN A 26 -11.74 -38.19 -47.89
CA GLN A 26 -11.27 -38.44 -46.52
C GLN A 26 -11.70 -37.27 -45.63
N LYS A 27 -12.00 -37.59 -44.37
CA LYS A 27 -12.68 -36.73 -43.42
C LYS A 27 -11.81 -36.58 -42.18
N GLU A 28 -10.86 -35.64 -42.23
CA GLU A 28 -10.15 -35.20 -41.03
C GLU A 28 -10.78 -33.91 -40.51
N ALA A 29 -11.16 -33.92 -39.24
CA ALA A 29 -11.68 -32.75 -38.55
C ALA A 29 -10.51 -31.93 -38.01
N ALA A 30 -10.08 -30.92 -38.75
CA ALA A 30 -9.13 -29.93 -38.26
C ALA A 30 -9.80 -29.07 -37.18
N THR A 31 -9.67 -29.47 -35.92
CA THR A 31 -10.14 -28.70 -34.77
C THR A 31 -9.41 -27.36 -34.73
N ALA A 32 -10.12 -26.28 -35.00
CA ALA A 32 -9.59 -24.93 -34.88
C ALA A 32 -9.49 -24.55 -33.39
N THR A 33 -8.40 -24.96 -32.74
CA THR A 33 -8.10 -24.56 -31.36
C THR A 33 -7.83 -23.06 -31.34
N ALA A 34 -8.82 -22.28 -30.89
CA ALA A 34 -8.56 -20.91 -30.48
C ALA A 34 -7.59 -20.98 -29.29
N ALA A 35 -6.40 -20.40 -29.45
CA ALA A 35 -5.53 -20.13 -28.31
C ALA A 35 -6.21 -19.04 -27.48
N ALA A 36 -6.86 -19.44 -26.39
CA ALA A 36 -7.23 -18.51 -25.34
C ALA A 36 -5.95 -18.12 -24.61
N ASP A 37 -5.69 -16.82 -24.49
CA ASP A 37 -4.70 -16.32 -23.54
C ASP A 37 -5.19 -16.65 -22.13
N ASP A 38 -4.60 -17.67 -21.51
CA ASP A 38 -4.83 -18.05 -20.11
C ASP A 38 -4.15 -17.02 -19.19
N HIS A 39 -4.68 -15.80 -19.22
CA HIS A 39 -4.44 -14.80 -18.19
C HIS A 39 -5.03 -15.33 -16.89
N GLN A 40 -4.20 -16.06 -16.15
CA GLN A 40 -4.56 -16.69 -14.89
C GLN A 40 -4.82 -15.61 -13.83
N HIS A 41 -6.06 -15.10 -13.81
CA HIS A 41 -6.52 -14.01 -12.97
C HIS A 41 -6.28 -14.32 -11.48
N THR A 42 -5.18 -13.80 -10.92
CA THR A 42 -4.88 -13.97 -9.49
C THR A 42 -5.58 -12.88 -8.70
N TYR A 43 -6.24 -13.20 -7.60
CA TYR A 43 -6.77 -12.18 -6.69
C TYR A 43 -5.81 -12.03 -5.51
N ARG A 44 -5.52 -10.79 -5.10
CA ARG A 44 -4.49 -10.45 -4.11
C ARG A 44 -4.99 -9.39 -3.13
N CYS A 45 -4.44 -9.36 -1.92
CA CYS A 45 -4.72 -8.25 -1.03
C CYS A 45 -3.90 -7.03 -1.45
N PRO A 46 -4.51 -5.82 -1.61
CA PRO A 46 -3.76 -4.62 -1.97
C PRO A 46 -2.70 -4.23 -0.93
N MET A 47 -2.98 -4.50 0.37
CA MET A 47 -2.06 -4.22 1.49
C MET A 47 -1.09 -5.37 1.81
N HIS A 48 -1.34 -6.57 1.28
CA HIS A 48 -0.54 -7.77 1.53
C HIS A 48 -0.38 -8.60 0.23
N PRO A 49 0.48 -8.19 -0.72
CA PRO A 49 0.58 -8.82 -2.04
C PRO A 49 1.02 -10.30 -2.02
N GLU A 50 1.58 -10.76 -0.90
CA GLU A 50 1.89 -12.17 -0.63
C GLU A 50 0.65 -13.02 -0.33
N VAL A 51 -0.46 -12.39 0.05
CA VAL A 51 -1.76 -13.04 0.27
C VAL A 51 -2.53 -13.09 -1.05
N THR A 52 -2.74 -14.30 -1.55
CA THR A 52 -3.48 -14.57 -2.80
C THR A 52 -4.70 -15.46 -2.57
N GLY A 53 -5.65 -15.41 -3.49
CA GLY A 53 -6.90 -16.17 -3.45
C GLY A 53 -7.75 -15.96 -4.71
N LYS A 54 -9.07 -15.94 -4.55
CA LYS A 54 -10.09 -15.85 -5.61
C LYS A 54 -10.97 -14.60 -5.46
N GLU A 55 -11.84 -14.39 -6.44
CA GLU A 55 -12.82 -13.30 -6.39
C GLU A 55 -13.73 -13.41 -5.16
N GLY A 56 -13.83 -12.32 -4.41
CA GLY A 56 -14.69 -12.24 -3.22
C GLY A 56 -14.10 -12.83 -1.94
N ASP A 57 -12.91 -13.45 -1.98
CA ASP A 57 -12.15 -13.79 -0.77
C ASP A 57 -11.75 -12.52 0.00
N SER A 58 -11.53 -12.66 1.31
CA SER A 58 -11.02 -11.62 2.21
C SER A 58 -9.64 -11.99 2.74
N CYS A 59 -8.77 -10.99 2.90
CA CYS A 59 -7.39 -11.17 3.36
C CYS A 59 -7.34 -11.58 4.85
N PRO A 60 -6.79 -12.75 5.22
CA PRO A 60 -6.61 -13.14 6.63
C PRO A 60 -5.59 -12.30 7.42
N LYS A 61 -4.92 -11.31 6.81
CA LYS A 61 -4.05 -10.35 7.51
C LYS A 61 -4.71 -9.01 7.85
N CYS A 62 -5.70 -8.54 7.07
CA CYS A 62 -6.32 -7.22 7.26
C CYS A 62 -7.84 -7.13 6.97
N GLY A 63 -8.51 -8.25 6.68
CA GLY A 63 -9.96 -8.29 6.40
C GLY A 63 -10.37 -7.81 4.99
N MET A 64 -9.63 -6.87 4.39
CA MET A 64 -9.92 -6.33 3.05
C MET A 64 -10.12 -7.41 1.99
N LYS A 65 -11.06 -7.17 1.07
CA LYS A 65 -11.31 -8.07 -0.07
C LYS A 65 -10.08 -8.19 -0.96
N LEU A 66 -9.90 -9.35 -1.58
CA LEU A 66 -8.85 -9.54 -2.58
C LEU A 66 -9.29 -8.89 -3.91
N GLU A 67 -8.40 -8.08 -4.48
CA GLU A 67 -8.59 -7.41 -5.76
C GLU A 67 -7.96 -8.21 -6.90
N HIS A 68 -8.50 -8.02 -8.11
CA HIS A 68 -8.05 -8.71 -9.32
C HIS A 68 -6.65 -8.23 -9.76
N SER A 69 -5.79 -9.18 -10.15
CA SER A 69 -4.39 -8.94 -10.49
C SER A 69 -3.92 -9.89 -11.60
N ASP A 70 -3.85 -9.36 -12.83
CA ASP A 70 -3.38 -10.07 -14.03
C ASP A 70 -1.86 -10.29 -14.09
N THR A 71 -1.11 -9.90 -13.06
CA THR A 71 0.36 -9.97 -13.07
C THR A 71 0.87 -11.13 -12.22
N ALA A 72 1.81 -11.89 -12.78
CA ALA A 72 2.67 -12.78 -11.99
C ALA A 72 3.37 -11.98 -10.86
N PRO A 73 3.64 -12.60 -9.69
CA PRO A 73 4.19 -11.86 -8.57
C PRO A 73 5.60 -11.32 -8.88
N ASP A 74 5.67 -10.01 -9.14
CA ASP A 74 6.93 -9.26 -9.12
C ASP A 74 7.43 -9.33 -7.66
N ALA A 75 8.39 -10.23 -7.42
CA ALA A 75 8.88 -10.54 -6.08
C ALA A 75 9.46 -9.27 -5.44
N GLY A 76 9.07 -8.96 -4.20
CA GLY A 76 9.22 -7.66 -3.51
C GLY A 76 10.66 -7.21 -3.18
N GLY A 77 11.51 -7.19 -4.20
CA GLY A 77 12.90 -6.73 -4.22
C GLY A 77 13.42 -6.52 -5.65
N SER A 78 12.53 -6.48 -6.65
CA SER A 78 12.80 -6.00 -8.01
C SER A 78 12.74 -4.47 -8.10
N TYR A 79 12.01 -3.80 -7.21
CA TYR A 79 12.01 -2.33 -7.06
C TYR A 79 12.73 -1.89 -5.79
N PHE A 80 13.21 -0.64 -5.79
CA PHE A 80 13.78 0.05 -4.62
C PHE A 80 13.64 1.57 -4.75
N MET A 81 13.62 2.29 -3.63
CA MET A 81 13.50 3.74 -3.59
C MET A 81 14.87 4.43 -3.56
N GLN A 82 15.24 5.12 -4.64
CA GLN A 82 16.38 6.03 -4.63
C GLN A 82 16.03 7.32 -3.90
N PHE A 83 16.71 7.59 -2.79
CA PHE A 83 16.48 8.76 -1.94
C PHE A 83 17.61 9.81 -2.04
N ALA A 84 17.25 11.09 -2.00
CA ALA A 84 18.19 12.22 -1.93
C ALA A 84 17.58 13.43 -1.20
N THR A 85 18.43 14.34 -0.74
CA THR A 85 18.07 15.55 0.00
C THR A 85 18.66 16.81 -0.63
N ALA A 86 17.88 17.90 -0.62
CA ALA A 86 18.33 19.23 -1.04
C ALA A 86 17.95 20.29 0.02
N PRO A 87 18.91 20.86 0.77
CA PRO A 87 20.35 20.57 0.76
C PRO A 87 20.69 19.14 1.22
N VAL A 88 21.84 18.62 0.78
CA VAL A 88 22.33 17.28 1.17
C VAL A 88 22.45 17.17 2.69
N THR A 89 23.08 18.16 3.32
CA THR A 89 23.20 18.27 4.78
C THR A 89 21.93 18.89 5.37
N ILE A 90 21.07 18.06 5.97
CA ILE A 90 19.89 18.50 6.70
C ILE A 90 20.31 19.37 7.91
N THR A 91 19.57 20.43 8.20
CA THR A 91 19.73 21.25 9.42
C THR A 91 18.43 21.25 10.22
N PRO A 92 18.43 20.96 11.54
CA PRO A 92 17.23 20.95 12.37
C PRO A 92 16.39 22.23 12.27
N GLY A 93 15.07 22.07 12.15
CA GLY A 93 14.08 23.15 12.01
C GLY A 93 14.12 23.91 10.67
N LYS A 94 15.10 23.64 9.81
CA LYS A 94 15.15 24.16 8.44
C LYS A 94 14.40 23.23 7.50
N GLU A 95 14.02 23.79 6.36
CA GLU A 95 13.39 23.03 5.29
C GLU A 95 14.45 22.26 4.51
N VAL A 96 14.09 21.04 4.11
CA VAL A 96 14.84 20.24 3.15
C VAL A 96 13.83 19.64 2.17
N THR A 97 14.12 19.72 0.88
CA THR A 97 13.37 18.96 -0.13
C THR A 97 13.87 17.52 -0.10
N LEU A 98 12.96 16.60 0.20
CA LEU A 98 13.18 15.17 0.02
C LEU A 98 12.87 14.82 -1.43
N SER A 99 13.70 13.99 -2.04
CA SER A 99 13.56 13.52 -3.42
C SER A 99 13.56 11.99 -3.42
N LEU A 100 12.51 11.42 -4.00
CA LEU A 100 12.19 9.99 -3.99
C LEU A 100 11.98 9.53 -5.43
N THR A 101 12.84 8.61 -5.91
CA THR A 101 12.73 8.05 -7.27
C THR A 101 12.64 6.53 -7.20
N PRO A 102 11.48 5.92 -7.48
CA PRO A 102 11.38 4.47 -7.57
C PRO A 102 12.22 3.96 -8.75
N ARG A 103 12.97 2.88 -8.53
CA ARG A 103 13.87 2.24 -9.50
C ARG A 103 13.55 0.76 -9.65
N LYS A 104 13.75 0.21 -10.84
CA LYS A 104 13.72 -1.24 -11.08
C LYS A 104 15.15 -1.75 -11.22
N LYS A 105 15.52 -2.74 -10.41
CA LYS A 105 16.87 -3.29 -10.27
C LYS A 105 17.32 -3.96 -11.58
N GLY A 106 18.42 -3.47 -12.16
CA GLY A 106 18.91 -3.89 -13.48
C GLY A 106 18.30 -3.12 -14.65
N ALA A 107 17.39 -2.18 -14.35
CA ALA A 107 16.77 -1.25 -15.29
C ALA A 107 16.76 0.17 -14.67
N ASP A 108 17.80 0.50 -13.90
CA ASP A 108 17.89 1.66 -13.00
C ASP A 108 17.72 3.04 -13.70
N SER A 109 17.84 3.10 -15.03
CA SER A 109 17.58 4.29 -15.85
C SER A 109 16.12 4.44 -16.32
N GLU A 110 15.30 3.40 -16.19
CA GLU A 110 13.89 3.44 -16.60
C GLU A 110 13.04 4.19 -15.56
N GLN A 111 11.96 4.81 -16.03
CA GLN A 111 10.98 5.45 -15.15
C GLN A 111 9.99 4.39 -14.64
N VAL A 112 9.99 4.15 -13.33
CA VAL A 112 8.96 3.35 -12.68
C VAL A 112 7.70 4.23 -12.51
N ALA A 113 6.67 3.94 -13.30
CA ALA A 113 5.33 4.48 -13.06
C ALA A 113 4.77 3.90 -11.75
N LEU A 114 3.96 4.71 -11.04
CA LEU A 114 3.29 4.31 -9.80
C LEU A 114 1.78 4.39 -9.99
N ASP A 115 1.02 3.49 -9.37
CA ASP A 115 -0.44 3.55 -9.27
C ASP A 115 -0.88 4.52 -8.16
N LEU A 116 -2.18 4.88 -8.11
CA LEU A 116 -2.72 5.63 -6.98
C LEU A 116 -3.15 4.63 -5.91
N GLU A 117 -2.58 4.75 -4.72
CA GLU A 117 -3.16 4.18 -3.49
C GLU A 117 -3.60 5.33 -2.60
N HIS A 118 -4.79 5.22 -2.01
CA HIS A 118 -5.35 6.21 -1.08
C HIS A 118 -5.21 7.68 -1.57
N GLU A 119 -5.56 7.93 -2.84
CA GLU A 119 -5.45 9.22 -3.55
C GLU A 119 -4.02 9.77 -3.77
N LYS A 120 -2.96 9.02 -3.44
CA LYS A 120 -1.54 9.43 -3.57
C LYS A 120 -0.69 8.40 -4.31
N LYS A 121 0.52 8.80 -4.72
CA LYS A 121 1.50 7.93 -5.40
C LYS A 121 2.54 7.33 -4.46
N ILE A 122 2.86 8.06 -3.38
CA ILE A 122 3.75 7.65 -2.31
C ILE A 122 3.16 8.17 -0.99
N HIS A 123 3.04 7.29 0.00
CA HIS A 123 2.90 7.68 1.40
C HIS A 123 4.30 7.68 2.02
N LEU A 124 4.75 8.85 2.51
CA LEU A 124 6.04 8.99 3.15
C LEU A 124 5.85 9.26 4.64
N ILE A 125 6.07 8.21 5.44
CA ILE A 125 6.02 8.29 6.90
C ILE A 125 7.42 8.54 7.42
N LEU A 126 7.64 9.69 8.06
CA LEU A 126 8.89 10.04 8.72
C LEU A 126 8.72 9.84 10.23
N VAL A 127 9.68 9.18 10.88
CA VAL A 127 9.73 9.05 12.35
C VAL A 127 11.13 9.27 12.89
N SER A 128 11.23 9.73 14.14
CA SER A 128 12.49 9.64 14.90
C SER A 128 12.78 8.18 15.25
N ASP A 129 14.05 7.82 15.44
CA ASP A 129 14.41 6.42 15.79
C ASP A 129 13.83 5.96 17.14
N ASP A 130 13.56 6.89 18.06
CA ASP A 130 12.86 6.60 19.31
C ASP A 130 11.33 6.52 19.18
N LEU A 131 10.77 6.72 17.97
CA LEU A 131 9.32 6.75 17.67
C LEU A 131 8.52 7.76 18.52
N SER A 132 9.16 8.86 18.90
CA SER A 132 8.56 9.95 19.69
C SER A 132 8.24 11.22 18.88
N TRP A 133 8.61 11.25 17.60
CA TRP A 133 8.13 12.18 16.57
C TRP A 133 7.69 11.40 15.33
N PHE A 134 6.72 11.95 14.59
CA PHE A 134 6.08 11.39 13.42
C PHE A 134 5.64 12.52 12.47
N ASP A 135 5.71 12.27 11.17
CA ASP A 135 5.12 13.08 10.11
C ASP A 135 4.64 12.16 8.97
N HIS A 136 3.60 12.59 8.25
CA HIS A 136 2.99 11.84 7.14
C HIS A 136 2.75 12.80 5.98
N ILE A 137 3.59 12.68 4.96
CA ILE A 137 3.66 13.61 3.84
C ILE A 137 3.61 12.86 2.50
N HIS A 138 3.19 13.55 1.44
CA HIS A 138 2.90 12.92 0.15
C HIS A 138 3.75 13.56 -0.96
N PRO A 139 4.83 12.90 -1.40
CA PRO A 139 5.64 13.33 -2.53
C PRO A 139 4.86 13.49 -3.83
N GLU A 140 4.98 14.68 -4.45
CA GLU A 140 4.37 14.99 -5.74
C GLU A 140 5.39 14.83 -6.88
N TYR A 141 4.94 14.34 -8.04
CA TYR A 141 5.82 14.09 -9.18
C TYR A 141 6.34 15.40 -9.79
N SER A 142 7.67 15.53 -9.89
CA SER A 142 8.34 16.74 -10.36
C SER A 142 8.89 16.59 -11.78
N THR A 143 9.22 17.72 -12.41
CA THR A 143 9.88 17.77 -13.74
C THR A 143 11.29 17.17 -13.77
N SER A 144 11.84 16.74 -12.62
CA SER A 144 13.12 16.03 -12.54
C SER A 144 13.00 14.52 -12.80
N GLY A 145 11.78 13.97 -12.85
CA GLY A 145 11.52 12.53 -12.88
C GLY A 145 11.42 11.88 -11.50
N ALA A 146 11.75 12.60 -10.43
CA ALA A 146 11.55 12.19 -9.04
C ALA A 146 10.25 12.76 -8.45
N TYR A 147 9.72 12.08 -7.44
CA TYR A 147 8.70 12.63 -6.54
C TYR A 147 9.37 13.46 -5.44
N THR A 148 8.85 14.64 -5.14
CA THR A 148 9.48 15.59 -4.20
C THR A 148 8.52 16.11 -3.15
N VAL A 149 9.01 16.38 -1.94
CA VAL A 149 8.24 16.99 -0.85
C VAL A 149 9.13 17.83 0.07
N PRO A 150 8.68 19.01 0.54
CA PRO A 150 9.38 19.74 1.61
C PRO A 150 9.14 19.06 2.97
N ALA A 151 10.20 18.89 3.75
CA ALA A 151 10.15 18.34 5.11
C ALA A 151 10.95 19.19 6.10
N ARG A 152 10.64 19.08 7.40
CA ARG A 152 11.29 19.84 8.49
C ARG A 152 11.52 18.95 9.71
N PHE A 153 12.72 18.38 9.82
CA PHE A 153 13.11 17.55 10.96
C PHE A 153 13.27 18.43 12.22
N PRO A 154 12.62 18.11 13.36
CA PRO A 154 12.53 19.01 14.51
C PRO A 154 13.83 19.07 15.34
N SER A 155 14.69 18.06 15.24
CA SER A 155 15.93 17.93 16.01
C SER A 155 17.03 17.29 15.16
N ALA A 156 18.26 17.33 15.67
CA ALA A 156 19.30 16.41 15.22
C ALA A 156 19.00 14.99 15.72
N GLY A 157 19.67 13.99 15.13
CA GLY A 157 19.56 12.57 15.47
C GLY A 157 19.22 11.69 14.28
N LYS A 158 18.89 10.43 14.58
CA LYS A 158 18.47 9.43 13.59
C LYS A 158 16.96 9.47 13.39
N PHE A 159 16.58 9.41 12.12
CA PHE A 159 15.21 9.30 11.66
C PHE A 159 15.13 8.14 10.67
N LYS A 160 13.95 7.55 10.54
CA LYS A 160 13.63 6.54 9.52
C LYS A 160 12.45 7.05 8.70
N ALA A 161 12.53 6.89 7.39
CA ALA A 161 11.42 7.06 6.49
C ALA A 161 10.93 5.70 6.00
N PHE A 162 9.61 5.54 5.94
CA PHE A 162 8.94 4.45 5.23
C PHE A 162 8.31 5.06 3.98
N ALA A 163 8.81 4.67 2.81
CA ALA A 163 8.22 5.02 1.53
C ALA A 163 7.32 3.86 1.10
N ASP A 164 6.01 4.05 1.28
CA ASP A 164 4.92 3.16 0.92
C ASP A 164 4.42 3.57 -0.48
N TYR A 165 4.48 2.65 -1.44
CA TYR A 165 4.16 2.90 -2.86
C TYR A 165 3.83 1.62 -3.63
N LYS A 166 3.15 1.76 -4.78
CA LYS A 166 2.79 0.66 -5.69
C LYS A 166 3.26 0.96 -7.11
N PRO A 167 4.31 0.30 -7.63
CA PRO A 167 4.65 0.33 -9.05
C PRO A 167 3.48 -0.12 -9.93
N SER A 168 3.26 0.56 -11.06
CA SER A 168 2.16 0.23 -11.96
C SER A 168 2.32 -1.18 -12.54
N GLY A 169 1.33 -2.03 -12.30
CA GLY A 169 1.40 -3.46 -12.64
C GLY A 169 2.35 -4.27 -11.75
N GLY A 170 2.72 -3.76 -10.57
CA GLY A 170 3.56 -4.44 -9.59
C GLY A 170 2.86 -4.66 -8.25
N SER A 171 3.54 -5.39 -7.36
CA SER A 171 3.17 -5.54 -5.95
C SER A 171 3.35 -4.20 -5.20
N HIS A 172 2.56 -3.94 -4.14
CA HIS A 172 2.86 -2.89 -3.16
C HIS A 172 4.25 -3.09 -2.54
N VAL A 173 4.98 -2.00 -2.27
CA VAL A 173 6.36 -1.97 -1.75
C VAL A 173 6.48 -0.94 -0.61
N VAL A 174 7.18 -1.32 0.46
CA VAL A 174 7.59 -0.39 1.53
C VAL A 174 9.11 -0.37 1.68
N ASP A 175 9.74 0.67 1.17
CA ASP A 175 11.18 0.92 1.36
C ASP A 175 11.45 1.57 2.72
N LYS A 176 12.47 1.09 3.43
CA LYS A 176 12.93 1.65 4.73
C LYS A 176 14.23 2.41 4.53
N ILE A 177 14.17 3.74 4.63
CA ILE A 177 15.29 4.66 4.38
C ILE A 177 15.78 5.23 5.73
N ASP A 178 17.07 5.14 6.00
CA ASP A 178 17.69 5.80 7.15
C ASP A 178 18.12 7.23 6.82
N ILE A 179 17.82 8.16 7.73
CA ILE A 179 18.08 9.59 7.59
C ILE A 179 18.82 10.09 8.83
N ASP A 180 20.07 10.51 8.65
CA ASP A 180 20.87 11.17 9.69
C ASP A 180 20.72 12.70 9.59
N VAL A 181 20.31 13.34 10.68
CA VAL A 181 20.26 14.81 10.81
C VAL A 181 21.38 15.26 11.75
N PRO A 182 22.46 15.90 11.23
CA PRO A 182 23.64 16.24 12.02
C PRO A 182 23.39 17.19 13.20
N GLY A 183 24.11 16.95 14.29
CA GLY A 183 24.08 17.74 15.53
C GLY A 183 23.97 16.86 16.77
N THR A 184 23.77 17.48 17.94
CA THR A 184 23.52 16.75 19.19
C THR A 184 22.05 16.31 19.24
N ALA A 185 21.81 15.01 19.19
CA ALA A 185 20.47 14.44 19.36
C ALA A 185 19.93 14.70 20.79
N PRO A 186 18.60 14.87 20.95
CA PRO A 186 17.98 14.87 22.29
C PRO A 186 18.10 13.49 22.95
N ALA A 187 17.88 13.42 24.27
CA ALA A 187 17.74 12.14 24.95
C ALA A 187 16.51 11.39 24.39
N ALA A 188 16.73 10.14 23.95
CA ALA A 188 15.68 9.28 23.40
C ALA A 188 14.59 9.00 24.44
N LYS A 189 13.32 9.08 24.03
CA LYS A 189 12.19 8.70 24.89
C LYS A 189 12.03 7.18 24.88
N THR A 190 11.50 6.64 25.97
CA THR A 190 11.15 5.21 26.08
C THR A 190 9.65 5.06 26.25
N PHE A 191 9.12 3.95 25.74
CA PHE A 191 7.71 3.62 25.79
C PHE A 191 7.55 2.24 26.42
N THR A 192 6.98 2.19 27.62
CA THR A 192 6.88 0.98 28.47
C THR A 192 5.50 0.81 29.11
N THR A 193 4.54 1.64 28.73
CA THR A 193 3.17 1.64 29.27
C THR A 193 2.20 1.87 28.13
N ALA A 194 1.09 1.11 28.13
CA ALA A 194 0.06 1.25 27.12
C ALA A 194 -0.58 2.65 27.18
N LYS A 195 -0.84 3.23 26.00
CA LYS A 195 -1.58 4.47 25.81
C LYS A 195 -2.56 4.25 24.68
N LEU A 196 -3.82 4.00 25.02
CA LEU A 196 -4.89 3.67 24.07
C LEU A 196 -5.85 4.83 23.84
N SER A 197 -5.58 6.01 24.42
CA SER A 197 -6.33 7.23 24.17
C SER A 197 -5.43 8.47 24.13
N GLY A 198 -5.91 9.53 23.49
CA GLY A 198 -5.22 10.81 23.38
C GLY A 198 -6.13 11.91 22.82
N THR A 199 -5.59 13.13 22.72
CA THR A 199 -6.33 14.34 22.35
C THR A 199 -5.59 15.16 21.28
N SER A 200 -6.36 15.90 20.47
CA SER A 200 -5.88 16.88 19.52
C SER A 200 -6.89 18.02 19.43
N GLY A 201 -6.58 19.15 20.07
CA GLY A 201 -7.52 20.27 20.21
C GLY A 201 -8.82 19.86 20.94
N ALA A 202 -9.96 20.08 20.29
CA ALA A 202 -11.28 19.70 20.80
C ALA A 202 -11.60 18.20 20.67
N TYR A 203 -10.79 17.43 19.93
CA TYR A 203 -11.06 16.01 19.65
C TYR A 203 -10.26 15.08 20.55
N SER A 204 -10.84 13.93 20.87
CA SER A 204 -10.13 12.80 21.50
C SER A 204 -10.43 11.51 20.75
N PHE A 205 -9.46 10.60 20.72
CA PHE A 205 -9.61 9.27 20.13
C PHE A 205 -9.27 8.22 21.18
N GLU A 206 -10.01 7.12 21.19
CA GLU A 206 -9.89 6.00 22.14
C GLU A 206 -9.97 4.67 21.39
N LEU A 207 -9.02 3.77 21.64
CA LEU A 207 -8.92 2.44 21.02
C LEU A 207 -9.34 1.36 22.03
N LEU A 208 -10.26 0.50 21.60
CA LEU A 208 -10.75 -0.62 22.38
C LEU A 208 -10.53 -1.92 21.58
N PRO A 209 -9.41 -2.64 21.80
CA PRO A 209 -9.18 -3.94 21.16
C PRO A 209 -10.19 -4.96 21.67
N GLU A 210 -10.66 -5.84 20.79
CA GLU A 210 -11.46 -6.99 21.21
C GLU A 210 -10.67 -7.87 22.20
N GLY A 211 -11.35 -8.42 23.21
CA GLY A 211 -10.70 -9.12 24.33
C GLY A 211 -9.94 -8.21 25.32
N GLY A 212 -9.71 -6.94 25.00
CA GLY A 212 -9.08 -5.95 25.88
C GLY A 212 -7.55 -5.93 25.86
N THR A 213 -6.89 -6.79 25.07
CA THR A 213 -5.44 -6.81 24.87
C THR A 213 -5.09 -6.95 23.38
N PHE A 214 -3.85 -6.65 23.00
CA PHE A 214 -3.35 -6.90 21.65
C PHE A 214 -2.52 -8.19 21.69
N VAL A 215 -2.78 -9.13 20.79
CA VAL A 215 -2.09 -10.42 20.73
C VAL A 215 -1.55 -10.74 19.34
N THR A 216 -0.44 -11.48 19.27
CA THR A 216 0.16 -11.88 17.99
C THR A 216 -0.57 -13.04 17.30
N GLY A 217 -0.52 -13.06 15.96
CA GLY A 217 -0.77 -14.25 15.15
C GLY A 217 -2.25 -14.57 14.89
N THR A 218 -3.16 -13.70 15.34
CA THR A 218 -4.58 -13.71 14.96
C THR A 218 -4.96 -12.33 14.40
N PRO A 219 -5.98 -12.24 13.53
CA PRO A 219 -6.62 -10.98 13.23
C PRO A 219 -7.11 -10.30 14.51
N LEU A 220 -6.92 -8.99 14.60
CA LEU A 220 -7.40 -8.13 15.67
C LEU A 220 -8.45 -7.18 15.09
N HIS A 221 -9.58 -7.09 15.78
CA HIS A 221 -10.54 -5.99 15.66
C HIS A 221 -10.24 -4.97 16.76
N ILE A 222 -10.11 -3.69 16.40
CA ILE A 222 -9.86 -2.60 17.34
C ILE A 222 -10.83 -1.46 17.06
N ARG A 223 -11.82 -1.34 17.94
CA ARG A 223 -12.86 -0.31 17.86
C ARG A 223 -12.28 1.06 18.22
N GLY A 224 -12.30 1.99 17.28
CA GLY A 224 -11.91 3.38 17.47
C GLY A 224 -13.12 4.28 17.75
N ILE A 225 -13.13 4.93 18.91
CA ILE A 225 -14.16 5.91 19.30
C ILE A 225 -13.57 7.32 19.20
N VAL A 226 -14.14 8.14 18.34
CA VAL A 226 -13.84 9.58 18.23
C VAL A 226 -14.87 10.39 19.04
N LYS A 227 -14.38 11.41 19.76
CA LYS A 227 -15.21 12.30 20.58
C LYS A 227 -14.81 13.75 20.30
N GLN A 228 -15.78 14.66 20.28
CA GLN A 228 -15.57 16.11 20.20
C GLN A 228 -16.09 16.76 21.49
N ASN A 229 -15.28 17.58 22.15
CA ASN A 229 -15.58 18.18 23.45
C ASN A 229 -16.04 17.15 24.51
N GLY A 230 -15.45 15.94 24.48
CA GLY A 230 -15.78 14.82 25.36
C GLY A 230 -17.03 14.00 24.99
N LYS A 231 -17.85 14.46 24.04
CA LYS A 231 -19.02 13.72 23.54
C LYS A 231 -18.65 12.87 22.32
N GLU A 232 -19.06 11.61 22.30
CA GLU A 232 -18.94 10.75 21.11
C GLU A 232 -19.64 11.38 19.89
N ILE A 233 -18.97 11.31 18.74
CA ILE A 233 -19.49 11.72 17.43
C ILE A 233 -19.45 10.53 16.47
N ASP A 234 -20.26 10.60 15.41
CA ASP A 234 -20.26 9.59 14.36
C ASP A 234 -18.96 9.68 13.54
N ALA A 235 -18.19 8.59 13.45
CA ALA A 235 -16.98 8.53 12.64
C ALA A 235 -17.23 8.82 11.14
N ALA A 236 -18.45 8.56 10.63
CA ALA A 236 -18.81 8.89 9.26
C ALA A 236 -18.96 10.41 9.03
N SER A 237 -19.17 11.21 10.08
CA SER A 237 -19.29 12.68 9.99
C SER A 237 -17.94 13.41 9.93
N LEU A 238 -16.82 12.68 9.98
CA LEU A 238 -15.50 13.25 9.74
C LEU A 238 -15.28 13.54 8.25
N ASP A 239 -14.42 14.49 7.93
CA ASP A 239 -14.08 14.81 6.54
C ASP A 239 -13.23 13.69 5.93
N ASN A 240 -13.37 13.45 4.62
CA ASN A 240 -12.46 12.53 3.95
C ASN A 240 -11.04 13.11 3.91
N TYR A 241 -10.06 12.22 3.98
CA TYR A 241 -8.63 12.51 3.85
C TYR A 241 -7.97 11.31 3.19
N LEU A 242 -7.26 11.50 2.07
CA LEU A 242 -6.56 10.44 1.34
C LEU A 242 -7.48 9.22 1.07
N GLY A 243 -8.70 9.50 0.58
CA GLY A 243 -9.74 8.50 0.29
C GLY A 243 -10.48 7.90 1.50
N ALA A 244 -9.96 8.02 2.73
CA ALA A 244 -10.52 7.38 3.93
C ALA A 244 -11.08 8.39 4.96
N LYS A 245 -11.68 7.87 6.05
CA LYS A 245 -12.12 8.68 7.21
C LYS A 245 -11.03 8.87 8.27
N ALA A 246 -10.07 7.94 8.34
CA ALA A 246 -8.85 8.05 9.10
C ALA A 246 -7.76 7.15 8.48
N HIS A 247 -6.52 7.40 8.86
CA HIS A 247 -5.35 6.55 8.59
C HIS A 247 -4.74 6.18 9.93
N PHE A 248 -4.36 4.91 10.09
CA PHE A 248 -3.63 4.46 11.25
C PHE A 248 -2.29 3.88 10.82
N VAL A 249 -1.20 4.39 11.39
CA VAL A 249 0.14 3.84 11.21
C VAL A 249 0.58 3.22 12.52
N LEU A 250 1.11 2.00 12.49
CA LEU A 250 1.67 1.29 13.65
C LEU A 250 3.11 0.85 13.33
N ILE A 251 4.06 1.19 14.20
CA ILE A 251 5.49 0.87 14.03
C ILE A 251 6.06 0.20 15.28
N GLY A 252 6.72 -0.96 15.10
CA GLY A 252 7.38 -1.70 16.17
C GLY A 252 8.64 -1.00 16.67
N VAL A 253 8.79 -0.82 17.99
CA VAL A 253 9.87 0.01 18.59
C VAL A 253 11.27 -0.52 18.26
N ASN A 254 11.47 -1.84 18.32
CA ASN A 254 12.78 -2.47 18.18
C ASN A 254 13.11 -2.78 16.72
N GLU A 255 12.22 -3.49 16.06
CA GLU A 255 12.37 -4.06 14.72
C GLU A 255 12.01 -3.09 13.59
N LYS A 256 11.38 -1.95 13.93
CA LYS A 256 10.88 -0.94 12.97
C LYS A 256 10.06 -1.59 11.85
N GLU A 257 9.21 -2.56 12.21
CA GLU A 257 8.17 -3.16 11.39
C GLU A 257 7.05 -2.13 11.22
N TYR A 258 6.46 -2.04 10.03
CA TYR A 258 5.54 -0.97 9.62
C TYR A 258 4.23 -1.58 9.15
N LEU A 259 3.13 -1.05 9.66
CA LEU A 259 1.76 -1.39 9.26
C LEU A 259 0.99 -0.10 9.00
N HIS A 260 0.34 -0.03 7.84
CA HIS A 260 -0.60 1.01 7.45
C HIS A 260 -2.00 0.38 7.43
N VAL A 261 -2.94 0.96 8.16
CA VAL A 261 -4.28 0.42 8.38
C VAL A 261 -5.32 1.51 8.13
N HIS A 262 -6.30 1.20 7.29
CA HIS A 262 -7.41 2.09 6.95
C HIS A 262 -8.66 1.55 7.65
N PRO A 263 -9.08 2.12 8.80
CA PRO A 263 -10.26 1.64 9.50
C PRO A 263 -11.52 1.88 8.67
N GLU A 264 -12.36 0.85 8.61
CA GLU A 264 -13.74 0.98 8.14
C GLU A 264 -14.60 1.72 9.19
N VAL A 265 -15.81 2.12 8.81
CA VAL A 265 -16.76 2.76 9.72
C VAL A 265 -18.03 1.93 9.84
N GLU A 266 -18.25 1.36 11.02
CA GLU A 266 -19.44 0.57 11.37
C GLU A 266 -20.10 1.16 12.63
N GLY A 267 -21.44 1.22 12.68
CA GLY A 267 -22.18 1.66 13.87
C GLY A 267 -21.80 3.07 14.38
N GLY A 268 -21.35 3.93 13.46
CA GLY A 268 -20.83 5.28 13.74
C GLY A 268 -19.46 5.32 14.43
N LYS A 269 -18.69 4.23 14.39
CA LYS A 269 -17.36 4.08 15.01
C LYS A 269 -16.37 3.55 13.97
N PHE A 270 -15.08 3.71 14.24
CA PHE A 270 -14.05 3.04 13.45
C PHE A 270 -13.91 1.59 13.88
N ASP A 271 -13.62 0.68 12.95
CA ASP A 271 -13.02 -0.63 13.26
C ASP A 271 -11.74 -0.85 12.46
N LEU A 272 -10.62 -0.96 13.19
CA LEU A 272 -9.30 -1.21 12.63
C LEU A 272 -9.09 -2.72 12.56
N HIS A 273 -8.77 -3.23 11.38
CA HIS A 273 -8.49 -4.65 11.14
C HIS A 273 -6.99 -4.85 10.87
N THR A 274 -6.29 -5.65 11.68
CA THR A 274 -4.86 -5.95 11.46
C THR A 274 -4.40 -7.22 12.16
N THR A 275 -3.38 -7.90 11.62
CA THR A 275 -2.66 -9.01 12.28
C THR A 275 -1.25 -8.57 12.62
N ILE A 276 -0.83 -8.73 13.88
CA ILE A 276 0.54 -8.42 14.32
C ILE A 276 1.34 -9.72 14.44
N GLU A 277 2.51 -9.79 13.79
CA GLU A 277 3.31 -11.02 13.72
C GLU A 277 4.23 -11.24 14.94
N LYS A 278 4.59 -10.18 15.69
CA LYS A 278 5.62 -10.22 16.74
C LYS A 278 5.15 -9.55 18.04
N PRO A 279 5.52 -10.09 19.22
CA PRO A 279 5.15 -9.49 20.51
C PRO A 279 6.16 -8.39 20.86
N GLY A 280 5.69 -7.29 21.43
CA GLY A 280 6.55 -6.13 21.69
C GLY A 280 5.80 -4.86 22.06
N THR A 281 6.51 -3.74 22.04
CA THR A 281 5.91 -2.41 22.12
C THR A 281 5.84 -1.79 20.73
N TYR A 282 4.67 -1.29 20.38
CA TYR A 282 4.41 -0.60 19.12
C TYR A 282 3.98 0.84 19.40
N ARG A 283 4.41 1.77 18.54
CA ARG A 283 3.97 3.16 18.55
C ARG A 283 3.01 3.36 17.38
N GLY A 284 1.84 3.89 17.69
CA GLY A 284 0.76 4.10 16.74
C GLY A 284 0.41 5.57 16.59
N TRP A 285 -0.12 5.95 15.43
CA TRP A 285 -0.67 7.28 15.19
C TRP A 285 -1.93 7.14 14.35
N VAL A 286 -3.02 7.78 14.79
CA VAL A 286 -4.19 8.01 13.94
C VAL A 286 -4.12 9.42 13.37
N GLN A 287 -4.49 9.57 12.10
CA GLN A 287 -4.76 10.85 11.46
C GLN A 287 -6.17 10.86 10.88
N PHE A 288 -6.94 11.90 11.19
CA PHE A 288 -8.27 12.14 10.61
C PHE A 288 -8.45 13.62 10.32
N ASN A 289 -9.32 13.94 9.36
CA ASN A 289 -9.68 15.32 9.01
C ASN A 289 -11.01 15.67 9.69
N ALA A 290 -11.05 16.83 10.36
CA ALA A 290 -12.27 17.34 10.97
C ALA A 290 -12.33 18.87 10.83
N ALA A 291 -13.41 19.36 10.23
CA ALA A 291 -13.60 20.77 9.88
C ALA A 291 -12.42 21.33 9.06
N GLY A 292 -11.90 20.53 8.12
CA GLY A 292 -10.76 20.89 7.26
C GLY A 292 -9.40 20.96 7.97
N SER A 293 -9.27 20.44 9.19
CA SER A 293 -8.01 20.36 9.95
C SER A 293 -7.58 18.91 10.19
N ILE A 294 -6.31 18.59 9.95
CA ILE A 294 -5.76 17.26 10.21
C ILE A 294 -5.40 17.11 11.69
N HIS A 295 -6.06 16.18 12.37
CA HIS A 295 -5.81 15.83 13.75
C HIS A 295 -4.96 14.55 13.81
N THR A 296 -3.74 14.68 14.32
CA THR A 296 -2.86 13.53 14.63
C THR A 296 -2.92 13.23 16.12
N ILE A 297 -3.12 11.96 16.51
CA ILE A 297 -3.11 11.49 17.91
C ILE A 297 -2.25 10.22 18.00
N ASP A 298 -1.34 10.16 18.98
CA ASP A 298 -0.39 9.05 19.16
C ASP A 298 -0.80 8.05 20.26
N PHE A 299 -0.35 6.81 20.10
CA PHE A 299 -0.67 5.65 20.95
C PHE A 299 0.57 4.81 21.24
N THR A 300 0.50 4.02 22.31
CA THR A 300 1.48 2.97 22.61
C THR A 300 0.72 1.68 22.85
N TRP A 301 0.93 0.68 21.99
CA TRP A 301 0.35 -0.65 22.14
C TRP A 301 1.40 -1.57 22.76
N ILE A 302 0.96 -2.39 23.73
CA ILE A 302 1.74 -3.50 24.28
C ILE A 302 1.11 -4.76 23.70
N VAL A 303 1.86 -5.49 22.88
CA VAL A 303 1.39 -6.67 22.14
C VAL A 303 1.96 -7.90 22.79
N GLU A 304 1.08 -8.73 23.36
CA GLU A 304 1.42 -9.98 24.02
C GLU A 304 1.55 -11.12 23.00
N LYS A 305 2.28 -12.18 23.38
CA LYS A 305 2.34 -13.37 22.53
C LYS A 305 1.01 -14.12 22.63
N GLY A 306 0.32 -14.24 21.49
CA GLY A 306 -0.92 -15.01 21.40
C GLY A 306 -0.74 -16.48 21.77
N THR A 307 -1.81 -17.07 22.33
CA THR A 307 -1.87 -18.46 22.77
C THR A 307 -2.46 -19.42 21.72
N GLY A 308 -2.92 -18.88 20.59
CA GLY A 308 -3.46 -19.65 19.47
C GLY A 308 -2.41 -20.52 18.75
N GLN A 309 -2.88 -21.58 18.10
CA GLN A 309 -2.01 -22.47 17.33
C GLN A 309 -1.42 -21.75 16.11
N ALA A 310 -0.23 -22.20 15.69
CA ALA A 310 0.30 -21.84 14.37
C ALA A 310 -0.70 -22.21 13.27
N ALA A 311 -0.69 -21.44 12.17
CA ALA A 311 -1.49 -21.74 10.99
C ALA A 311 -1.32 -23.22 10.55
N PRO A 312 -2.36 -23.88 10.02
CA PRO A 312 -2.26 -25.27 9.59
C PRO A 312 -1.05 -25.46 8.66
N ALA A 313 -0.15 -26.37 9.02
CA ALA A 313 0.91 -26.78 8.12
C ALA A 313 0.25 -27.27 6.81
N GLY A 314 0.77 -26.80 5.67
CA GLY A 314 0.17 -27.07 4.37
C GLY A 314 -0.06 -28.56 4.15
N HIS A 315 -1.19 -28.92 3.52
CA HIS A 315 -1.51 -30.30 3.23
C HIS A 315 -0.48 -30.91 2.27
N ASP A 316 0.51 -31.62 2.81
CA ASP A 316 1.36 -32.53 2.04
C ASP A 316 0.50 -33.65 1.43
N ALA A 317 0.13 -33.47 0.15
CA ALA A 317 -0.58 -34.45 -0.65
C ALA A 317 0.38 -35.60 -1.04
N GLY A 318 0.74 -36.44 -0.06
CA GLY A 318 1.86 -37.38 -0.14
C GLY A 318 1.61 -38.80 0.40
N ALA A 319 0.34 -39.23 0.53
CA ALA A 319 0.00 -40.59 0.98
C ALA A 319 -0.54 -41.44 -0.18
N ALA A 320 0.30 -42.32 -0.73
CA ALA A 320 -0.10 -43.25 -1.79
C ALA A 320 -0.89 -44.44 -1.20
N HIS A 321 -2.02 -44.78 -1.83
CA HIS A 321 -2.74 -46.02 -1.58
C HIS A 321 -2.74 -46.91 -2.81
N ASN A 322 -2.02 -48.04 -2.73
CA ASN A 322 -2.32 -49.21 -3.55
C ASN A 322 -3.71 -49.73 -3.19
N HIS A 323 -4.53 -50.09 -4.19
CA HIS A 323 -5.07 -51.45 -4.34
C HIS A 323 -5.68 -51.64 -5.73
#